data_AF-A0A932TXL1-F1
#
_entry.id   AF-A0A932TXL1-F1
#
_cell.length_a   1.000
_cell.length_b   1.000
_cell.length_c   1.000
_cell.angle_alpha   90.00
_cell.angle_beta   90.00
_cell.angle_gamma   90.00
#
_symmetry.space_group_name_H-M   'P 1'
#
loop_
_entity.id
_entity.type
_entity.pdbx_description
1 polymer ?
#
loop_
_entity_poly.entity_id
_entity_poly.type
_entity_poly.pdbx_seq_one_letter_code
_entity_poly.pdbx_strand_id
1 'polypeptide(L)'
;MRGRLFALALALSGGVFGIAGAVMQEVRGLPDPFVAGPLIEEAVKPAGLYLLLYRWPHLLGGRRYTAGLAALGGLAFGLVEAAVYVTVYVPEPSLGFVVYRFTLPLALHSLASFIYGQGIDGRLAAWVRGEGSLKATGWRFFVAAVVLHGLYNVGAVIAGVAGLQPK
;
A
#
# COMPACT_ATOMS: atom_id res chain seq x y z
N MET A 1 -8.04 10.96 22.83
CA MET A 1 -7.74 11.57 21.51
C MET A 1 -6.28 11.48 21.10
N ARG A 2 -5.30 11.88 21.93
CA ARG A 2 -3.86 11.90 21.58
C ARG A 2 -3.32 10.60 20.96
N GLY A 3 -3.64 9.44 21.53
CA GLY A 3 -3.19 8.14 21.00
C GLY A 3 -3.72 7.80 19.59
N ARG A 4 -4.93 8.24 19.23
CA ARG A 4 -5.50 8.02 17.89
C ARG A 4 -4.83 8.91 16.83
N LEU A 5 -4.49 10.14 17.19
CA LEU A 5 -3.74 11.05 16.32
C LEU A 5 -2.32 10.52 16.07
N PHE A 6 -1.68 10.00 17.12
CA PHE A 6 -0.38 9.36 16.98
C PHE A 6 -0.43 8.11 16.08
N ALA A 7 -1.44 7.26 16.25
CA ALA A 7 -1.63 6.09 15.39
C ALA A 7 -1.89 6.49 13.92
N LEU A 8 -2.69 7.53 13.71
CA LEU A 8 -2.93 8.09 12.38
C LEU A 8 -1.64 8.62 11.75
N ALA A 9 -0.85 9.41 12.49
CA ALA A 9 0.41 9.95 12.00
C ALA A 9 1.37 8.83 11.56
N LEU A 10 1.53 7.79 12.37
CA LEU A 10 2.37 6.63 12.02
C LEU A 10 1.84 5.89 10.79
N ALA A 11 0.53 5.70 10.66
CA ALA A 11 -0.06 5.04 9.50
C ALA A 11 0.22 5.83 8.20
N LEU A 12 0.06 7.15 8.23
CA LEU A 12 0.36 8.02 7.10
C LEU A 12 1.85 8.01 6.75
N SER A 13 2.73 8.09 7.76
CA SER A 13 4.17 7.99 7.55
C SER A 13 4.58 6.64 6.94
N GLY A 14 3.98 5.54 7.38
CA GLY A 14 4.20 4.21 6.78
C GLY A 14 3.87 4.19 5.28
N GLY A 15 2.75 4.80 4.90
CA GLY A 15 2.37 5.00 3.50
C GLY A 15 3.43 5.73 2.69
N VAL A 16 3.93 6.87 3.21
CA VAL A 16 4.99 7.65 2.56
C VAL A 16 6.30 6.84 2.46
N PHE A 17 6.67 6.09 3.49
CA PHE A 17 7.84 5.20 3.44
C PHE A 17 7.71 4.08 2.42
N GLY A 18 6.49 3.70 2.03
CA GLY A 18 6.24 2.74 0.93
C GLY A 18 6.95 3.13 -0.37
N ILE A 19 7.18 4.42 -0.62
CA ILE A 19 7.91 4.92 -1.79
C ILE A 19 9.35 4.41 -1.82
N ALA A 20 9.99 4.22 -0.68
CA ALA A 20 11.32 3.60 -0.64
C ALA A 20 11.30 2.18 -1.22
N GLY A 21 10.21 1.44 -1.04
CA GLY A 21 9.98 0.14 -1.67
C GLY A 21 9.93 0.23 -3.20
N ALA A 22 9.19 1.20 -3.73
CA ALA A 22 9.10 1.46 -5.17
C ALA A 22 10.46 1.85 -5.77
N VAL A 23 11.20 2.76 -5.11
CA VAL A 23 12.55 3.16 -5.54
C VAL A 23 13.53 1.98 -5.49
N MET A 24 13.49 1.16 -4.43
CA MET A 24 14.36 -0.01 -4.33
C MET A 24 14.10 -1.05 -5.43
N GLN A 25 12.85 -1.19 -5.88
CA GLN A 25 12.52 -2.06 -7.01
C GLN A 25 13.13 -1.53 -8.31
N GLU A 26 12.99 -0.23 -8.57
CA GLU A 26 13.53 0.42 -9.77
C GLU A 26 15.06 0.35 -9.81
N VAL A 27 15.74 0.65 -8.69
CA VAL A 27 17.21 0.57 -8.58
C VAL A 27 17.74 -0.85 -8.78
N ARG A 28 16.99 -1.87 -8.35
CA ARG A 28 17.38 -3.28 -8.52
C ARG A 28 17.11 -3.83 -9.92
N GLY A 29 16.52 -3.04 -10.81
CA GLY A 29 16.20 -3.45 -12.18
C GLY A 29 15.29 -4.68 -12.23
N LEU A 30 14.49 -4.93 -11.18
CA LEU A 30 13.60 -6.09 -11.13
C LEU A 30 12.45 -5.88 -12.13
N PRO A 31 12.37 -6.68 -13.20
CA PRO A 31 11.55 -6.37 -14.36
C PRO A 31 10.06 -6.74 -14.20
N ASP A 32 9.59 -7.05 -12.99
CA ASP A 32 8.23 -7.53 -12.78
C ASP A 32 7.36 -6.53 -11.98
N PRO A 33 6.81 -5.50 -12.63
CA PRO A 33 5.85 -4.58 -12.02
C PRO A 33 4.50 -5.24 -11.68
N PHE A 34 4.30 -6.51 -12.04
CA PHE A 34 3.03 -7.21 -11.88
C PHE A 34 2.99 -8.08 -10.63
N VAL A 35 4.13 -8.63 -10.22
CA VAL A 35 4.23 -9.49 -9.03
C VAL A 35 5.15 -8.89 -7.97
N ALA A 36 6.40 -8.56 -8.33
CA ALA A 36 7.40 -8.13 -7.35
C ALA A 36 7.09 -6.75 -6.77
N GLY A 37 6.66 -5.80 -7.60
CA GLY A 37 6.29 -4.45 -7.15
C GLY A 37 5.13 -4.44 -6.17
N PRO A 38 3.95 -4.97 -6.56
CA PRO A 38 2.80 -5.07 -5.66
C PRO A 38 3.13 -5.82 -4.37
N LEU A 39 3.95 -6.88 -4.41
CA LEU A 39 4.37 -7.61 -3.22
C LEU A 39 5.16 -6.73 -2.25
N ILE A 40 6.18 -6.02 -2.75
CA ILE A 40 7.04 -5.16 -1.94
C ILE A 40 6.22 -4.00 -1.38
N GLU A 41 5.47 -3.32 -2.24
CA GLU A 41 4.69 -2.16 -1.85
C GLU A 41 3.65 -2.48 -0.78
N GLU A 42 2.84 -3.53 -0.98
CA GLU A 42 1.81 -3.89 -0.01
C GLU A 42 2.43 -4.40 1.32
N ALA A 43 3.66 -4.90 1.30
CA ALA A 43 4.39 -5.26 2.52
C ALA A 43 4.94 -4.03 3.25
N VAL A 44 5.33 -2.97 2.54
CA VAL A 44 5.98 -1.80 3.15
C VAL A 44 4.98 -0.71 3.55
N LYS A 45 3.92 -0.48 2.78
CA LYS A 45 2.87 0.52 3.06
C LYS A 45 2.37 0.52 4.52
N PRO A 46 2.08 -0.65 5.14
CA PRO A 46 1.61 -0.69 6.52
C PRO A 46 2.74 -0.70 7.57
N ALA A 47 3.99 -0.35 7.24
CA ALA A 47 5.11 -0.35 8.18
C ALA A 47 4.81 0.42 9.49
N GLY A 48 4.11 1.55 9.41
CA GLY A 48 3.65 2.30 10.58
C GLY A 48 2.70 1.50 11.49
N LEU A 49 1.86 0.64 10.90
CA LEU A 49 0.98 -0.25 11.65
C LEU A 49 1.74 -1.42 12.27
N TYR A 50 2.77 -1.94 11.62
CA TYR A 50 3.64 -2.95 12.22
C TYR A 50 4.33 -2.40 13.47
N LEU A 51 4.82 -1.15 13.39
CA LEU A 51 5.42 -0.47 14.54
C LEU A 51 4.40 -0.28 15.67
N LEU A 52 3.18 0.16 15.36
CA LEU A 52 2.10 0.25 16.34
C LEU A 52 1.78 -1.11 16.97
N LEU A 53 1.62 -2.15 16.16
CA LEU A 53 1.32 -3.50 16.61
C LEU A 53 2.41 -4.04 17.54
N TYR A 54 3.67 -3.77 17.23
CA TYR A 54 4.82 -4.23 18.01
C TYR A 54 4.98 -3.44 19.32
N ARG A 55 4.93 -2.10 19.26
CA ARG A 55 5.33 -1.24 20.38
C ARG A 55 4.17 -0.72 21.22
N TRP A 56 3.00 -0.55 20.61
CA TRP A 56 1.79 0.03 21.24
C TRP A 56 0.48 -0.64 20.75
N PRO A 57 0.33 -1.97 20.90
CA PRO A 57 -0.81 -2.71 20.33
C PRO A 57 -2.18 -2.21 20.83
N HIS A 58 -2.24 -1.65 22.04
CA HIS A 58 -3.46 -1.07 22.62
C HIS A 58 -3.99 0.16 21.84
N LEU A 59 -3.16 0.78 21.00
CA LEU A 59 -3.59 1.88 20.12
C LEU A 59 -4.32 1.37 18.87
N LEU A 60 -4.19 0.09 18.53
CA LEU A 60 -4.96 -0.54 17.46
C LEU A 60 -6.35 -0.91 18.03
N GLY A 61 -7.33 -0.02 17.84
CA GLY A 61 -8.71 -0.14 18.32
C GLY A 61 -9.57 -1.24 17.64
N GLY A 62 -8.95 -2.35 17.21
CA GLY A 62 -9.61 -3.49 16.59
C GLY A 62 -9.43 -3.57 15.06
N ARG A 63 -9.98 -4.63 14.48
CA ARG A 63 -9.76 -5.02 13.08
C ARG A 63 -10.18 -3.96 12.06
N ARG A 64 -11.41 -3.43 12.17
CA ARG A 64 -11.92 -2.38 11.24
C ARG A 64 -11.15 -1.06 11.37
N TYR A 65 -10.78 -0.70 12.59
CA TYR A 65 -9.99 0.52 12.84
C TYR A 65 -8.59 0.39 12.23
N THR A 66 -7.95 -0.76 12.43
CA THR A 66 -6.63 -1.07 11.83
C THR A 66 -6.69 -1.07 10.31
N ALA A 67 -7.72 -1.69 9.73
CA ALA A 67 -7.98 -1.61 8.28
C ALA A 67 -8.18 -0.18 7.79
N GLY A 68 -8.92 0.66 8.52
CA GLY A 68 -9.09 2.07 8.20
C GLY A 68 -7.78 2.86 8.24
N LEU A 69 -6.94 2.63 9.24
CA LEU A 69 -5.60 3.24 9.29
C LEU A 69 -4.72 2.77 8.13
N ALA A 70 -4.79 1.48 7.77
CA ALA A 70 -4.05 0.94 6.63
C ALA A 70 -4.50 1.60 5.32
N ALA A 71 -5.81 1.77 5.12
CA ALA A 71 -6.37 2.47 3.96
C ALA A 71 -5.83 3.90 3.84
N LEU A 72 -5.73 4.63 4.96
CA LEU A 72 -5.16 5.98 4.98
C LEU A 72 -3.66 5.97 4.66
N GLY A 73 -2.92 4.95 5.09
CA GLY A 73 -1.53 4.72 4.66
C GLY A 73 -1.44 4.47 3.15
N GLY A 74 -2.30 3.60 2.60
CA GLY A 74 -2.38 3.34 1.16
C GLY A 74 -2.76 4.59 0.35
N LEU A 75 -3.66 5.43 0.87
CA LEU A 75 -4.01 6.72 0.29
C LEU A 75 -2.81 7.68 0.27
N ALA A 76 -2.07 7.77 1.38
CA ALA A 76 -0.87 8.60 1.45
C ALA A 76 0.20 8.14 0.46
N PHE A 77 0.44 6.83 0.35
CA PHE A 77 1.31 6.27 -0.69
C PHE A 77 0.85 6.68 -2.09
N GLY A 78 -0.43 6.44 -2.41
CA GLY A 78 -0.98 6.73 -3.74
C GLY A 78 -0.87 8.20 -4.11
N LEU A 79 -1.05 9.12 -3.15
CA LEU A 79 -0.87 10.56 -3.38
C LEU A 79 0.56 10.90 -3.78
N VAL A 80 1.56 10.32 -3.10
CA VAL A 80 2.96 10.54 -3.45
C VAL A 80 3.29 9.90 -4.79
N GLU A 81 2.83 8.68 -5.04
CA GLU A 81 3.05 7.99 -6.32
C GLU A 81 2.42 8.77 -7.49
N ALA A 82 1.19 9.25 -7.35
CA ALA A 82 0.53 10.08 -8.35
C ALA A 82 1.33 11.37 -8.62
N ALA A 83 1.82 12.04 -7.57
CA ALA A 83 2.62 13.24 -7.69
C ALA A 83 3.96 12.98 -8.43
N VAL A 84 4.64 11.86 -8.13
CA VAL A 84 5.88 11.48 -8.82
C VAL A 84 5.60 11.22 -10.30
N TYR A 85 4.54 10.50 -10.65
CA TYR A 85 4.19 10.27 -12.06
C TYR A 85 3.89 11.56 -12.83
N VAL A 86 3.13 12.46 -12.23
CA VAL A 86 2.70 13.72 -12.87
C VAL A 86 3.82 14.75 -12.95
N THR A 87 4.78 14.74 -12.03
CA THR A 87 5.83 15.78 -11.98
C THR A 87 7.21 15.31 -12.43
N VAL A 88 7.47 14.00 -12.41
CA VAL A 88 8.81 13.43 -12.71
C VAL A 88 8.77 12.55 -13.96
N TYR A 89 7.84 11.59 -14.05
CA TYR A 89 7.89 10.57 -15.12
C TYR A 89 7.25 11.00 -16.44
N VAL A 90 6.20 11.84 -16.41
CA VAL A 90 5.49 12.27 -17.63
C VAL A 90 5.69 13.77 -17.84
N PRO A 91 6.52 14.19 -18.81
CA PRO A 91 6.61 15.58 -19.22
C PRO A 91 5.27 16.05 -19.81
N GLU A 92 4.80 17.23 -19.39
CA GLU A 92 3.58 17.87 -19.90
C GLU A 92 2.34 16.95 -19.89
N PRO A 93 1.93 16.41 -18.73
CA PRO A 93 0.82 15.46 -18.66
C PRO A 93 -0.51 16.12 -19.04
N SER A 94 -1.36 15.43 -19.79
CA SER A 94 -2.71 15.94 -20.03
C SER A 94 -3.53 15.98 -18.73
N LEU A 95 -4.54 16.84 -18.69
CA LEU A 95 -5.49 16.88 -17.59
C LEU A 95 -6.14 15.51 -17.33
N GLY A 96 -6.40 14.73 -18.39
CA GLY A 96 -6.94 13.38 -18.29
C GLY A 96 -6.01 12.44 -17.52
N PHE A 97 -4.70 12.52 -17.77
CA PHE A 97 -3.71 11.72 -17.07
C PHE A 97 -3.60 12.10 -15.59
N VAL A 98 -3.61 13.40 -15.29
CA VAL A 98 -3.61 13.89 -13.91
C VAL A 98 -4.83 13.38 -13.15
N VAL A 99 -6.04 13.51 -13.72
CA VAL A 99 -7.27 13.01 -13.11
C VAL A 99 -7.22 11.50 -12.91
N TYR A 100 -6.76 10.75 -13.91
CA TYR A 100 -6.60 9.30 -13.80
C TYR A 100 -5.67 8.93 -12.64
N ARG A 101 -4.48 9.53 -12.54
CA ARG A 101 -3.49 9.22 -11.50
C ARG A 101 -3.99 9.55 -10.08
N PHE A 102 -4.74 10.63 -9.93
CA PHE A 102 -5.32 11.04 -8.65
C PHE A 102 -6.69 10.40 -8.32
N THR A 103 -7.17 9.44 -9.11
CA THR A 103 -8.45 8.75 -8.85
C THR A 103 -8.28 7.25 -8.75
N LEU A 104 -8.05 6.55 -9.87
CA LEU A 104 -8.04 5.09 -9.91
C LEU A 104 -6.92 4.46 -9.08
N PRO A 105 -5.62 4.81 -9.25
CA PRO A 105 -4.54 4.25 -8.43
C PRO A 105 -4.72 4.60 -6.95
N LEU A 106 -5.16 5.82 -6.65
CA LEU A 106 -5.45 6.24 -5.27
C LEU A 106 -6.48 5.34 -4.58
N ALA A 107 -7.60 5.09 -5.26
CA ALA A 107 -8.66 4.23 -4.76
C ALA A 107 -8.18 2.79 -4.61
N LEU A 108 -7.40 2.29 -5.58
CA LEU A 108 -6.79 0.97 -5.54
C LEU A 108 -5.89 0.81 -4.31
N HIS A 109 -4.91 1.69 -4.11
CA HIS A 109 -3.97 1.56 -3.00
C HIS A 109 -4.67 1.65 -1.65
N SER A 110 -5.63 2.56 -1.50
CA SER A 110 -6.45 2.66 -0.31
C SER A 110 -7.24 1.36 -0.06
N LEU A 111 -7.87 0.78 -1.09
CA LEU A 111 -8.63 -0.46 -0.98
C LEU A 111 -7.74 -1.68 -0.70
N ALA A 112 -6.62 -1.84 -1.41
CA ALA A 112 -5.67 -2.93 -1.20
C ALA A 112 -5.10 -2.88 0.22
N SER A 113 -4.69 -1.70 0.69
CA SER A 113 -4.22 -1.52 2.06
C SER A 113 -5.33 -1.72 3.10
N PHE A 114 -6.57 -1.32 2.82
CA PHE A 114 -7.71 -1.64 3.68
C PHE A 114 -7.89 -3.15 3.83
N ILE A 115 -7.89 -3.89 2.72
CA ILE A 115 -8.02 -5.35 2.69
C ILE A 115 -6.90 -5.95 3.53
N TYR A 116 -5.63 -5.58 3.29
CA TYR A 116 -4.52 -6.14 4.04
C TYR A 116 -4.60 -5.79 5.54
N GLY A 117 -4.96 -4.56 5.89
CA GLY A 117 -5.13 -4.12 7.28
C GLY A 117 -6.14 -4.94 8.08
N GLN A 118 -7.08 -5.64 7.42
CA GLN A 118 -7.97 -6.61 8.07
C GLN A 118 -7.24 -7.81 8.70
N GLY A 119 -6.03 -8.11 8.21
CA GLY A 119 -5.19 -9.22 8.65
C GLY A 119 -4.07 -8.83 9.60
N ILE A 120 -3.91 -7.54 9.90
CA ILE A 120 -2.91 -7.02 10.85
C ILE A 120 -3.50 -7.11 12.25
N ASP A 121 -3.06 -8.11 13.01
CA ASP A 121 -3.50 -8.34 14.38
C ASP A 121 -2.39 -8.98 15.23
N GLY A 122 -2.69 -9.28 16.50
CA GLY A 122 -1.73 -9.87 17.44
C GLY A 122 -1.11 -11.19 16.99
N ARG A 123 -1.76 -11.96 16.09
CA ARG A 123 -1.21 -13.22 15.58
C ARG A 123 -0.06 -12.97 14.63
N LEU A 124 -0.09 -11.88 13.87
CA LEU A 124 1.04 -11.45 13.05
C LEU A 124 2.25 -11.15 13.94
N ALA A 125 2.04 -10.42 15.04
CA ALA A 125 3.11 -10.12 15.99
C ALA A 125 3.66 -11.37 16.68
N ALA A 126 2.79 -12.30 17.08
CA ALA A 126 3.18 -13.58 17.66
C ALA A 126 4.02 -14.42 16.68
N TRP A 127 3.63 -14.49 15.41
CA TRP A 127 4.42 -15.17 14.38
C TRP A 127 5.82 -14.57 14.22
N VAL A 128 5.94 -13.24 14.18
CA VAL A 128 7.26 -12.56 14.08
C VAL A 128 8.15 -12.86 15.28
N ARG A 129 7.57 -13.07 16.47
CA ARG A 129 8.31 -13.48 17.68
C ARG A 129 8.60 -14.99 17.75
N GLY A 130 8.17 -15.78 16.78
CA GLY A 130 8.30 -17.24 16.81
C GLY A 130 7.28 -17.96 17.70
N GLU A 131 6.26 -17.25 18.19
CA GLU A 131 5.21 -17.76 19.10
C GLU A 131 3.99 -18.33 18.34
N GLY A 132 4.05 -18.43 17.01
CA GLY A 132 2.92 -18.86 16.18
C GLY A 132 3.32 -19.21 14.76
N SER A 133 2.33 -19.49 13.91
CA SER A 133 2.55 -19.82 12.49
C SER A 133 1.99 -18.75 11.56
N LEU A 134 2.64 -18.56 10.41
CA LEU A 134 2.15 -17.65 9.36
C LEU A 134 0.72 -18.02 8.92
N LYS A 135 0.39 -19.31 8.89
CA LYS A 135 -0.95 -19.81 8.52
C LYS A 135 -2.04 -19.35 9.48
N ALA A 136 -1.71 -19.12 10.75
CA ALA A 136 -2.64 -18.60 11.75
C ALA A 136 -2.88 -17.08 11.65
N THR A 137 -2.03 -16.36 10.89
CA THR A 137 -2.16 -14.92 10.67
C THR A 137 -3.23 -14.60 9.63
N GLY A 138 -3.46 -13.30 9.39
CA GLY A 138 -4.26 -12.81 8.28
C GLY A 138 -3.60 -12.86 6.89
N TRP A 139 -2.60 -13.72 6.64
CA TRP A 139 -1.82 -13.74 5.38
C TRP A 139 -2.65 -13.76 4.09
N ARG A 140 -3.84 -14.38 4.10
CA ARG A 140 -4.76 -14.34 2.95
C ARG A 140 -5.18 -12.93 2.54
N PHE A 141 -5.27 -12.00 3.50
CA PHE A 141 -5.58 -10.60 3.23
C PHE A 141 -4.42 -9.89 2.55
N PHE A 142 -3.17 -10.22 2.91
CA PHE A 142 -1.99 -9.75 2.20
C PHE A 142 -2.01 -10.23 0.75
N VAL A 143 -2.21 -11.53 0.52
CA VAL A 143 -2.28 -12.09 -0.83
C VAL A 143 -3.41 -11.45 -1.65
N ALA A 144 -4.59 -11.26 -1.06
CA ALA A 144 -5.69 -10.59 -1.74
C ALA A 144 -5.34 -9.15 -2.15
N ALA A 145 -4.65 -8.39 -1.29
CA ALA A 145 -4.19 -7.04 -1.61
C ALA A 145 -3.16 -7.04 -2.75
N VAL A 146 -2.17 -7.93 -2.70
CA VAL A 146 -1.13 -8.08 -3.73
C VAL A 146 -1.74 -8.47 -5.07
N VAL A 147 -2.67 -9.44 -5.08
CA VAL A 147 -3.37 -9.86 -6.31
C VAL A 147 -4.21 -8.74 -6.88
N LEU A 148 -4.99 -8.03 -6.05
CA LEU A 148 -5.80 -6.89 -6.50
C LEU A 148 -4.93 -5.81 -7.16
N HIS A 149 -3.82 -5.46 -6.52
CA HIS A 149 -2.90 -4.46 -7.03
C HIS A 149 -2.18 -4.96 -8.31
N GLY A 150 -1.67 -6.19 -8.34
CA GLY A 150 -1.05 -6.77 -9.53
C GLY A 150 -2.00 -6.82 -10.73
N LEU A 151 -3.27 -7.20 -10.53
CA LEU A 151 -4.30 -7.19 -11.58
C LEU A 151 -4.53 -5.80 -12.14
N TYR A 152 -4.51 -4.77 -11.29
CA TYR A 152 -4.60 -3.39 -11.74
C TYR A 152 -3.40 -3.00 -12.61
N ASN A 153 -2.17 -3.34 -12.20
CA ASN A 153 -0.97 -3.03 -12.97
C ASN A 153 -1.01 -3.69 -14.36
N VAL A 154 -1.45 -4.95 -14.44
CA VAL A 154 -1.68 -5.64 -15.72
C VAL A 154 -2.70 -4.88 -16.57
N GLY A 155 -3.85 -4.51 -16.00
CA GLY A 155 -4.88 -3.76 -16.71
C GLY A 155 -4.41 -2.39 -17.20
N ALA A 156 -3.64 -1.66 -16.38
CA ALA A 156 -3.04 -0.39 -16.74
C ALA A 156 -2.08 -0.53 -17.92
N VAL A 157 -1.21 -1.56 -17.91
CA VAL A 157 -0.30 -1.83 -19.04
C VAL A 157 -1.07 -2.18 -20.31
N ILE A 158 -2.09 -3.05 -20.23
CA ILE A 158 -2.92 -3.39 -21.39
C ILE A 158 -3.58 -2.13 -21.95
N ALA A 159 -4.16 -1.28 -21.11
CA ALA A 159 -4.77 -0.03 -21.52
C ALA A 159 -3.75 0.94 -22.14
N GLY A 160 -2.54 1.01 -21.60
CA GLY A 160 -1.44 1.81 -22.15
C GLY A 160 -1.02 1.35 -23.55
N VAL A 161 -0.81 0.03 -23.73
CA VAL A 161 -0.46 -0.58 -25.02
C VAL A 161 -1.58 -0.41 -26.05
N ALA A 162 -2.84 -0.50 -25.63
CA ALA A 162 -4.01 -0.29 -26.49
C ALA A 162 -4.29 1.19 -26.81
N GLY A 163 -3.51 2.15 -26.27
CA GLY A 163 -3.72 3.58 -26.47
C GLY A 163 -4.96 4.14 -25.76
N LEU A 164 -5.49 3.41 -24.76
CA LEU A 164 -6.66 3.79 -23.98
C LEU A 164 -6.32 4.64 -22.75
N GLN A 165 -5.05 4.67 -22.35
CA GLN A 165 -4.61 5.54 -21.25
C GLN A 165 -4.40 6.98 -21.74
N PRO A 166 -4.92 7.98 -21.00
CA PRO A 166 -4.53 9.37 -21.23
C PRO A 166 -3.02 9.52 -20.98
N LYS A 167 -2.36 10.38 -21.76
CA LYS A 167 -0.94 10.73 -21.59
C LYS A 167 -0.83 12.14 -21.04
#